data_AF-A0A8D8V920-F1
#
_entry.id   AF-A0A8D8V920-F1
#
_cell.length_a   1.000
_cell.length_b   1.000
_cell.length_c   1.000
_cell.angle_alpha   90.00
_cell.angle_beta   90.00
_cell.angle_gamma   90.00
#
_symmetry.space_group_name_H-M   'P 1'
#
loop_
_entity.id
_entity.type
_entity.pdbx_description
1 polymer ?
#
loop_
_entity_poly.entity_id
_entity_poly.type
_entity_poly.pdbx_seq_one_letter_code
_entity_poly.pdbx_strand_id
1 'polypeptide(L)'
;MADEEVIRRRLLIDGDGTGDDRRLNLLLKSIVKYCNSPNDTAEDKQVSLDRMLLQLTQCEHAFEKSRLQLVMSHCELDNYETLAKHIETSIQGAWVEIEKTKEELEQAKTVRKNKCEYEVLAQVINEQPDRKQTKIELEERRKQHALLEAQDQQLNKKLEMRSKQFHVLLASIHEIEVLLAEDDSSFDLDDLDDVEMLPAM
;
A
#
# COMPACT_ATOMS: atom_id res chain seq x y z
N MET A 1 -4.29 31.52 -43.16
CA MET A 1 -3.97 32.98 -43.23
C MET A 1 -4.87 33.72 -44.20
N ALA A 2 -4.70 33.61 -45.53
CA ALA A 2 -5.54 34.34 -46.49
C ALA A 2 -7.04 33.94 -46.45
N ASP A 3 -7.34 32.65 -46.37
CA ASP A 3 -8.74 32.17 -46.33
C ASP A 3 -9.46 32.53 -45.02
N GLU A 4 -8.77 32.47 -43.88
CA GLU A 4 -9.33 32.93 -42.59
C GLU A 4 -9.61 34.43 -42.59
N GLU A 5 -8.74 35.25 -43.20
CA GLU A 5 -9.00 36.68 -43.35
C GLU A 5 -10.18 36.97 -44.28
N VAL A 6 -10.32 36.21 -45.37
CA VAL A 6 -11.47 36.32 -46.28
C VAL A 6 -12.76 35.89 -45.59
N ILE A 7 -12.72 34.81 -44.80
CA ILE A 7 -13.85 34.32 -44.01
C ILE A 7 -14.24 35.34 -42.94
N ARG A 8 -13.27 35.91 -42.19
CA ARG A 8 -13.52 36.98 -41.21
C ARG A 8 -14.11 38.23 -41.85
N ARG A 9 -13.58 38.67 -43.00
CA ARG A 9 -14.15 39.83 -43.73
C ARG A 9 -15.57 39.54 -44.20
N ARG A 10 -15.88 38.32 -44.64
CA ARG A 10 -17.23 37.95 -45.09
C ARG A 10 -18.22 37.85 -43.93
N LEU A 11 -17.79 37.34 -42.78
CA LEU A 11 -18.55 37.33 -41.52
C LEU A 11 -18.80 38.74 -40.96
N LEU A 12 -17.83 39.66 -41.11
CA LEU A 12 -17.95 41.06 -40.68
C LEU A 12 -18.83 41.90 -41.61
N ILE A 13 -18.94 41.52 -42.89
CA ILE A 13 -19.64 42.32 -43.91
C ILE A 13 -21.13 41.96 -44.03
N ASP A 14 -21.54 40.69 -43.89
CA ASP A 14 -22.97 40.35 -43.82
C ASP A 14 -23.16 38.84 -43.57
N GLY A 15 -23.65 38.48 -42.38
CA GLY A 15 -24.16 37.13 -42.10
C GLY A 15 -25.61 36.91 -42.58
N ASP A 16 -26.36 37.99 -42.84
CA ASP A 16 -27.82 37.93 -43.09
C ASP A 16 -28.28 38.72 -44.35
N GLY A 17 -27.33 39.08 -45.24
CA GLY A 17 -27.60 39.51 -46.62
C GLY A 17 -28.55 40.71 -46.82
N THR A 18 -28.83 41.48 -45.76
CA THR A 18 -29.71 42.65 -45.81
C THR A 18 -29.06 43.84 -45.11
N GLY A 19 -27.79 44.09 -45.43
CA GLY A 19 -26.96 45.13 -44.84
C GLY A 19 -27.68 46.47 -44.63
N ASP A 20 -27.51 47.00 -43.42
CA ASP A 20 -28.08 48.28 -43.02
C ASP A 20 -27.65 49.42 -43.96
N ASP A 21 -26.45 49.34 -44.53
CA ASP A 21 -25.98 50.26 -45.58
C ASP A 21 -26.90 50.27 -46.81
N ARG A 22 -27.43 49.12 -47.23
CA ARG A 22 -28.40 49.05 -48.33
C ARG A 22 -29.72 49.71 -47.93
N ARG A 23 -30.18 49.52 -46.69
CA ARG A 23 -31.43 50.10 -46.17
C ARG A 23 -31.33 51.62 -46.08
N LEU A 24 -30.21 52.12 -45.54
CA LEU A 24 -29.91 53.55 -45.47
C LEU A 24 -29.77 54.18 -46.85
N ASN A 25 -29.10 53.51 -47.79
CA ASN A 25 -29.00 53.98 -49.17
C ASN A 25 -30.36 54.03 -49.89
N LEU A 26 -31.27 53.10 -49.60
CA LEU A 26 -32.63 53.12 -50.15
C LEU A 26 -33.47 54.26 -49.56
N LEU A 27 -33.37 54.49 -48.25
CA LEU A 27 -34.02 55.62 -47.58
C LEU A 27 -33.50 56.96 -48.14
N LEU A 28 -32.19 57.11 -48.29
CA LEU A 28 -31.55 58.29 -48.88
C LEU A 28 -32.07 58.56 -50.30
N LYS A 29 -32.11 57.54 -51.16
CA LYS A 29 -32.66 57.66 -52.53
C LYS A 29 -34.15 58.05 -52.51
N SER A 30 -34.92 57.53 -51.55
CA SER A 30 -36.34 57.88 -51.38
C SER A 30 -36.51 59.35 -50.97
N ILE A 31 -35.67 59.86 -50.06
CA ILE A 31 -35.67 61.27 -49.63
C ILE A 31 -35.29 62.18 -50.80
N VAL A 32 -34.21 61.85 -51.52
CA VAL A 32 -33.77 62.64 -52.69
C VAL A 32 -34.86 62.65 -53.77
N LYS A 33 -35.55 61.54 -54.01
CA LYS A 33 -36.67 61.48 -54.96
C LYS A 33 -37.82 62.37 -54.50
N TYR A 34 -38.21 62.28 -53.23
CA TYR A 34 -39.29 63.08 -52.65
C TYR A 34 -39.03 64.59 -52.78
N CYS A 35 -37.81 65.05 -52.53
CA CYS A 35 -37.43 66.46 -52.66
C CYS A 35 -37.42 66.98 -54.11
N ASN A 36 -37.21 66.10 -55.10
CA ASN A 36 -37.03 66.45 -56.51
C ASN A 36 -38.25 66.11 -57.40
N SER A 37 -39.42 65.88 -56.81
CA SER A 37 -40.68 65.60 -57.51
C SER A 37 -41.64 66.82 -57.49
N PRO A 38 -41.45 67.83 -58.36
CA PRO A 38 -42.33 69.01 -58.38
C PRO A 38 -43.74 68.73 -58.93
N ASN A 39 -43.89 67.70 -59.76
CA ASN A 39 -45.14 67.37 -60.47
C ASN A 39 -46.03 66.32 -59.76
N ASP A 40 -45.60 65.78 -58.61
CA ASP A 40 -46.37 64.77 -57.88
C ASP A 40 -47.60 65.41 -57.21
N THR A 41 -48.74 64.70 -57.23
CA THR A 41 -49.96 65.14 -56.56
C THR A 41 -49.78 65.12 -55.03
N ALA A 42 -50.66 65.81 -54.30
CA ALA A 42 -50.62 65.83 -52.84
C ALA A 42 -50.75 64.41 -52.24
N GLU A 43 -51.54 63.54 -52.86
CA GLU A 43 -51.72 62.14 -52.45
C GLU A 43 -50.44 61.32 -52.69
N ASP A 44 -49.78 61.48 -53.84
CA ASP A 44 -48.51 60.78 -54.15
C ASP A 44 -47.40 61.18 -53.16
N LYS A 45 -47.35 62.46 -52.78
CA LYS A 45 -46.40 62.97 -51.77
C LYS A 45 -46.68 62.36 -50.40
N GLN A 46 -47.95 62.22 -50.01
CA GLN A 46 -48.30 61.60 -48.73
C GLN A 46 -47.88 60.12 -48.69
N VAL A 47 -48.16 59.35 -49.75
CA VAL A 47 -47.77 57.93 -49.84
C VAL A 47 -46.25 57.76 -49.81
N SER A 48 -45.51 58.65 -50.48
CA SER A 48 -44.04 58.63 -50.45
C SER A 48 -43.49 58.95 -49.05
N LEU A 49 -44.13 59.86 -48.31
CA LEU A 49 -43.75 60.21 -46.94
C LEU A 49 -44.00 59.03 -45.99
N ASP A 50 -45.18 58.41 -46.05
CA ASP A 50 -45.54 57.26 -45.22
C ASP A 50 -44.58 56.08 -45.47
N ARG A 51 -44.17 55.87 -46.73
CA ARG A 51 -43.15 54.87 -47.09
C ARG A 51 -41.77 55.18 -46.51
N MET A 52 -41.35 56.45 -46.49
CA MET A 52 -40.08 56.85 -45.88
C MET A 52 -40.11 56.68 -44.36
N LEU A 53 -41.22 57.04 -43.71
CA LEU A 53 -41.40 56.81 -42.27
C LEU A 53 -41.29 55.33 -41.92
N LEU A 54 -41.95 54.46 -42.69
CA LEU A 54 -41.84 53.01 -42.49
C LEU A 54 -40.40 52.51 -42.64
N GLN A 55 -39.67 53.00 -43.64
CA GLN A 55 -38.26 52.66 -43.85
C GLN A 55 -37.37 53.17 -42.72
N LEU A 56 -37.64 54.35 -42.17
CA LEU A 56 -36.93 54.90 -41.01
C LEU A 56 -37.14 54.02 -39.78
N THR A 57 -38.39 53.65 -39.47
CA THR A 57 -38.70 52.75 -38.34
C THR A 57 -38.01 51.39 -38.48
N GLN A 58 -37.91 50.85 -39.70
CA GLN A 58 -37.16 49.61 -39.95
C GLN A 58 -35.65 49.77 -39.69
N CYS A 59 -35.06 50.92 -40.03
CA CYS A 59 -33.65 51.21 -39.74
C CYS A 59 -33.42 51.38 -38.24
N GLU A 60 -34.29 52.09 -37.53
CA GLU A 60 -34.24 52.27 -36.08
C GLU A 60 -34.33 50.93 -35.34
N HIS A 61 -35.26 50.06 -35.77
CA HIS A 61 -35.40 48.72 -35.20
C HIS A 61 -34.15 47.86 -35.43
N ALA A 62 -33.57 47.90 -36.64
CA ALA A 62 -32.34 47.16 -36.94
C ALA A 62 -31.16 47.63 -36.10
N PHE A 63 -31.01 48.95 -35.93
CA PHE A 63 -29.99 49.55 -35.09
C PHE A 63 -30.13 49.12 -33.62
N GLU A 64 -31.34 49.21 -33.07
CA GLU A 64 -31.60 48.81 -31.68
C GLU A 64 -31.36 47.31 -31.47
N LYS A 65 -31.77 46.47 -32.43
CA LYS A 65 -31.46 45.03 -32.41
C LYS A 65 -29.96 44.77 -32.38
N SER A 66 -29.18 45.44 -33.24
CA SER A 66 -27.72 45.29 -33.29
C SER A 66 -27.07 45.73 -31.96
N ARG A 67 -27.55 46.82 -31.37
CA ARG A 67 -27.09 47.29 -30.06
C ARG A 67 -27.34 46.27 -28.95
N LEU A 68 -28.54 45.68 -28.90
CA LEU A 68 -28.87 44.65 -27.92
C LEU A 68 -28.05 43.36 -28.14
N GLN A 69 -27.83 42.98 -29.40
CA GLN A 69 -26.96 41.84 -29.73
C GLN A 69 -25.53 42.07 -29.27
N LEU A 70 -24.98 43.28 -29.42
CA LEU A 70 -23.65 43.63 -28.91
C LEU A 70 -23.57 43.45 -27.39
N VAL A 71 -24.55 43.99 -26.65
CA VAL A 71 -24.61 43.86 -25.19
C VAL A 71 -24.72 42.39 -24.77
N MET A 72 -25.58 41.63 -25.44
CA MET A 72 -25.72 40.19 -25.20
C MET A 72 -24.40 39.46 -25.46
N SER A 73 -23.72 39.73 -26.57
CA SER A 73 -22.43 39.11 -26.89
C SER A 73 -21.35 39.42 -25.86
N HIS A 74 -21.30 40.64 -25.31
CA HIS A 74 -20.38 40.95 -24.21
C HIS A 74 -20.69 40.15 -22.94
N CYS A 75 -21.96 40.06 -22.55
CA CYS A 75 -22.37 39.25 -21.40
C CYS A 75 -22.03 37.75 -21.59
N GLU A 76 -22.25 37.22 -22.79
CA GLU A 76 -21.89 35.84 -23.12
C GLU A 76 -20.36 35.60 -23.03
N LEU A 77 -19.54 36.55 -23.49
CA LEU A 77 -18.08 36.46 -23.36
C LEU A 77 -17.65 36.41 -21.88
N ASP A 78 -18.20 37.25 -21.02
CA ASP A 78 -17.91 37.27 -19.59
C ASP A 78 -18.33 35.96 -18.91
N ASN A 79 -19.49 35.40 -19.31
CA ASN A 79 -19.96 34.10 -18.85
C ASN A 79 -19.01 32.98 -19.28
N TYR A 80 -18.55 32.98 -20.53
CA TYR A 80 -17.58 31.99 -21.01
C TYR A 80 -16.24 32.09 -20.30
N GLU A 81 -15.76 33.30 -20.00
CA GLU A 81 -14.53 33.49 -19.23
C GLU A 81 -14.68 32.93 -17.81
N THR A 82 -15.82 33.17 -17.17
CA THR A 82 -16.12 32.65 -15.84
C THR A 82 -16.21 31.13 -15.85
N LEU A 83 -16.89 30.56 -16.85
CA LEU A 83 -17.01 29.11 -17.02
C LEU A 83 -15.64 28.46 -17.27
N ALA A 84 -14.78 29.08 -18.07
CA ALA A 84 -13.43 28.59 -18.33
C ALA A 84 -12.61 28.52 -17.02
N LYS A 85 -12.63 29.58 -16.20
CA LYS A 85 -11.95 29.61 -14.90
C LYS A 85 -12.49 28.53 -13.95
N HIS A 86 -13.80 28.31 -13.94
CA HIS A 86 -14.41 27.25 -13.13
C HIS A 86 -13.95 25.86 -13.59
N ILE A 87 -13.92 25.60 -14.90
CA ILE A 87 -13.43 24.34 -15.46
C ILE A 87 -11.96 24.13 -15.10
N GLU A 88 -11.11 25.15 -15.24
CA GLU A 88 -9.69 25.06 -14.85
C GLU A 88 -9.52 24.71 -13.37
N THR A 89 -10.29 25.36 -12.49
CA THR A 89 -10.26 25.08 -11.04
C THR A 89 -10.71 23.66 -10.74
N SER A 90 -11.77 23.18 -11.41
CA SER A 90 -12.26 21.81 -11.28
C SER A 90 -11.22 20.78 -11.74
N ILE A 91 -10.55 21.04 -12.87
CA ILE A 91 -9.47 20.20 -13.38
C ILE A 91 -8.32 20.14 -12.36
N GLN A 92 -7.90 21.29 -11.81
CA GLN A 92 -6.86 21.33 -10.77
C GLN A 92 -7.28 20.54 -9.52
N GLY A 93 -8.54 20.66 -9.08
CA GLY A 93 -9.09 19.88 -7.98
C GLY A 93 -9.03 18.37 -8.26
N ALA A 94 -9.45 17.94 -9.45
CA ALA A 94 -9.39 16.53 -9.85
C ALA A 94 -7.94 16.00 -9.89
N TRP A 95 -6.96 16.80 -10.31
CA TRP A 95 -5.54 16.42 -10.24
C TRP A 95 -5.06 16.16 -8.81
N VAL A 96 -5.47 17.01 -7.86
CA VAL A 96 -5.13 16.84 -6.44
C VAL A 96 -5.77 15.56 -5.89
N GLU A 97 -7.03 15.28 -6.23
CA GLU A 97 -7.70 14.05 -5.82
C GLU A 97 -7.05 12.79 -6.42
N ILE A 98 -6.63 12.84 -7.68
CA ILE A 98 -5.88 11.76 -8.32
C ILE A 98 -4.58 11.49 -7.58
N GLU A 99 -3.83 12.53 -7.21
CA GLU A 99 -2.56 12.34 -6.53
C GLU A 99 -2.77 11.75 -5.12
N LYS A 100 -3.76 12.26 -4.38
CA LYS A 100 -4.14 11.70 -3.08
C LYS A 100 -4.54 10.22 -3.18
N THR A 101 -5.38 9.87 -4.15
CA THR A 101 -5.83 8.48 -4.32
C THR A 101 -4.70 7.53 -4.74
N LYS A 102 -3.67 8.01 -5.47
CA LYS A 102 -2.46 7.22 -5.72
C LYS A 102 -1.67 6.95 -4.44
N GLU A 103 -1.49 7.95 -3.59
CA GLU A 103 -0.79 7.78 -2.31
C GLU A 103 -1.52 6.77 -1.41
N GLU A 104 -2.84 6.90 -1.30
CA GLU A 104 -3.69 5.95 -0.57
C GLU A 104 -3.57 4.54 -1.14
N LEU A 105 -3.51 4.40 -2.46
CA LEU A 105 -3.33 3.10 -3.12
C LEU A 105 -1.97 2.46 -2.78
N GLU A 106 -0.88 3.22 -2.78
CA GLU A 106 0.44 2.71 -2.40
C GLU A 106 0.50 2.28 -0.93
N GLN A 107 -0.12 3.06 -0.04
CA GLN A 107 -0.27 2.66 1.36
C GLN A 107 -1.08 1.38 1.50
N ALA A 108 -2.21 1.26 0.79
CA ALA A 108 -3.05 0.06 0.81
C ALA A 108 -2.31 -1.19 0.27
N LYS A 109 -1.50 -1.03 -0.79
CA LYS A 109 -0.62 -2.11 -1.30
C LYS A 109 0.38 -2.55 -0.24
N THR A 110 0.99 -1.61 0.47
CA THR A 110 1.98 -1.90 1.52
C THR A 110 1.33 -2.67 2.67
N VAL A 111 0.15 -2.22 3.12
CA VAL A 111 -0.62 -2.93 4.15
C VAL A 111 -0.98 -4.34 3.69
N ARG A 112 -1.43 -4.52 2.44
CA ARG A 112 -1.74 -5.84 1.88
C ARG A 112 -0.52 -6.75 1.86
N LYS A 113 0.64 -6.24 1.44
CA LYS A 113 1.89 -6.99 1.41
C LYS A 113 2.26 -7.46 2.82
N ASN A 114 2.25 -6.56 3.80
CA ASN A 114 2.54 -6.89 5.20
C ASN A 114 1.56 -7.94 5.73
N LYS A 115 0.27 -7.82 5.40
CA LYS A 115 -0.73 -8.80 5.82
C LYS A 115 -0.45 -10.20 5.25
N CYS A 116 -0.09 -10.29 3.97
CA CYS A 116 0.29 -11.57 3.36
C CYS A 116 1.56 -12.15 4.00
N GLU A 117 2.57 -11.33 4.31
CA GLU A 117 3.77 -11.78 5.02
C GLU A 117 3.44 -12.31 6.41
N TYR A 118 2.56 -11.65 7.15
CA TYR A 118 2.08 -12.13 8.45
C TYR A 118 1.27 -13.42 8.33
N GLU A 119 0.42 -13.57 7.31
CA GLU A 119 -0.34 -14.80 7.06
C GLU A 119 0.60 -15.99 6.79
N VAL A 120 1.64 -15.80 5.98
CA VAL A 120 2.65 -16.82 5.71
C VAL A 120 3.40 -17.21 6.99
N LEU A 121 3.85 -16.23 7.78
CA LEU A 121 4.51 -16.50 9.05
C LEU A 121 3.59 -17.21 10.05
N ALA A 122 2.33 -16.80 10.12
CA ALA A 122 1.34 -17.44 10.98
C ALA A 122 1.10 -18.90 10.60
N GLN A 123 1.08 -19.22 9.29
CA GLN A 123 0.98 -20.59 8.81
C GLN A 123 2.16 -21.44 9.30
N VAL A 124 3.39 -20.96 9.13
CA VAL A 124 4.60 -21.66 9.60
C VAL A 124 4.62 -21.82 11.12
N ILE A 125 4.16 -20.81 11.87
CA ILE A 125 4.07 -20.89 13.34
C ILE A 125 3.03 -21.93 13.77
N ASN A 126 1.91 -22.04 13.06
CA ASN A 126 0.86 -23.01 13.38
C ASN A 126 1.25 -24.47 13.08
N GLU A 127 2.26 -24.70 12.24
CA GLU A 127 2.85 -26.03 12.04
C GLU A 127 3.64 -26.50 13.27
N GLN A 128 4.07 -25.58 14.13
CA GLN A 128 4.80 -25.89 15.36
C GLN A 128 3.84 -26.21 16.51
N PRO A 129 4.22 -27.10 17.45
CA PRO A 129 3.39 -27.45 18.59
C PRO A 129 3.14 -26.26 19.51
N ASP A 130 2.02 -26.30 20.24
CA ASP A 130 1.66 -25.21 21.15
C ASP A 130 2.71 -25.05 22.26
N ARG A 131 3.21 -23.81 22.38
CA ARG A 131 4.26 -23.45 23.32
C ARG A 131 3.91 -23.80 24.77
N LYS A 132 2.63 -23.71 25.16
CA LYS A 132 2.22 -24.07 26.52
C LYS A 132 2.36 -25.57 26.77
N GLN A 133 1.91 -26.39 25.82
CA GLN A 133 2.02 -27.84 25.89
C GLN A 133 3.49 -28.28 25.92
N THR A 134 4.32 -27.76 25.01
CA THR A 134 5.75 -28.09 24.97
C THR A 134 6.48 -27.70 26.26
N LYS A 135 6.08 -26.60 26.93
CA LYS A 135 6.65 -26.21 28.23
C LYS A 135 6.28 -27.20 29.34
N ILE A 136 5.03 -27.66 29.39
CA ILE A 136 4.57 -28.63 30.38
C ILE A 136 5.34 -29.94 30.20
N GLU A 137 5.39 -30.46 28.96
CA GLU A 137 6.15 -31.67 28.64
C GLU A 137 7.64 -31.54 28.99
N LEU A 138 8.24 -30.37 28.72
CA LEU A 138 9.63 -30.09 29.09
C LEU A 138 9.85 -30.15 30.60
N GLU A 139 8.94 -29.57 31.39
CA GLU A 139 9.01 -29.61 32.85
C GLU A 139 8.85 -31.03 33.40
N GLU A 140 7.91 -31.81 32.85
CA GLU A 140 7.74 -33.23 33.21
C GLU A 140 8.99 -34.05 32.88
N ARG A 141 9.55 -33.87 31.68
CA ARG A 141 10.78 -34.56 31.27
C ARG A 141 11.97 -34.17 32.15
N ARG A 142 12.08 -32.91 32.55
CA ARG A 142 13.10 -32.45 33.52
C ARG A 142 12.96 -33.13 34.88
N LYS A 143 11.73 -33.28 35.38
CA LYS A 143 11.48 -34.00 36.65
C LYS A 143 11.86 -35.48 36.54
N GLN A 144 11.48 -36.13 35.43
CA GLN A 144 11.84 -37.53 35.16
C GLN A 144 13.36 -37.71 35.07
N HIS A 145 14.07 -36.80 34.40
CA HIS A 145 15.52 -36.83 34.30
C HIS A 145 16.18 -36.72 35.69
N ALA A 146 15.74 -35.76 36.51
CA ALA A 146 16.28 -35.58 37.85
C ALA A 146 16.05 -36.81 38.75
N LEU A 147 14.90 -37.48 38.59
CA LEU A 147 14.59 -38.73 39.30
C LEU A 147 15.52 -39.87 38.86
N LEU A 148 15.71 -40.05 37.55
CA LEU A 148 16.61 -41.06 36.99
C LEU A 148 18.05 -40.83 37.41
N GLU A 149 18.54 -39.58 37.38
CA GLU A 149 19.87 -39.22 37.88
C GLU A 149 20.03 -39.57 39.37
N ALA A 150 19.02 -39.28 40.19
CA ALA A 150 19.06 -39.64 41.62
C ALA A 150 19.09 -41.16 41.82
N GLN A 151 18.33 -41.92 41.04
CA GLN A 151 18.35 -43.39 41.07
C GLN A 151 19.70 -43.95 40.63
N ASP A 152 20.28 -43.42 39.55
CA ASP A 152 21.59 -43.83 39.05
C ASP A 152 22.69 -43.55 40.08
N GLN A 153 22.71 -42.36 40.68
CA GLN A 153 23.62 -42.04 41.78
C GLN A 153 23.44 -42.98 42.98
N GLN A 154 22.21 -43.35 43.32
CA GLN A 154 21.94 -44.29 44.40
C GLN A 154 22.45 -45.71 44.07
N LEU A 155 22.25 -46.16 42.84
CA LEU A 155 22.74 -47.46 42.35
C LEU A 155 24.27 -47.49 42.31
N ASN A 156 24.92 -46.45 41.81
CA ASN A 156 26.37 -46.32 41.81
C ASN A 156 26.95 -46.36 43.23
N LYS A 157 26.34 -45.67 44.20
CA LYS A 157 26.74 -45.77 45.61
C LYS A 157 26.60 -47.18 46.16
N LYS A 158 25.51 -47.89 45.83
CA LYS A 158 25.32 -49.29 46.24
C LYS A 158 26.37 -50.21 45.61
N LEU A 159 26.68 -50.02 44.34
CA LEU A 159 27.69 -50.79 43.62
C LEU A 159 29.08 -50.56 44.22
N GLU A 160 29.43 -49.30 44.50
CA GLU A 160 30.70 -48.94 45.16
C GLU A 160 30.80 -49.57 46.56
N MET A 161 29.73 -49.53 47.35
CA MET A 161 29.67 -50.23 48.65
C MET A 161 29.85 -51.74 48.51
N ARG A 162 29.22 -52.39 47.52
CA ARG A 162 29.41 -53.82 47.26
C ARG A 162 30.84 -54.12 46.79
N SER A 163 31.43 -53.28 45.94
CA SER A 163 32.83 -53.43 45.49
C SER A 163 33.82 -53.34 46.65
N LYS A 164 33.58 -52.41 47.59
CA LYS A 164 34.34 -52.30 48.85
C LYS A 164 34.17 -53.55 49.72
N GLN A 165 32.94 -54.04 49.89
CA GLN A 165 32.68 -55.28 50.63
C GLN A 165 33.40 -56.49 50.01
N PHE A 166 33.37 -56.62 48.68
CA PHE A 166 34.10 -57.67 47.97
C PHE A 166 35.62 -57.56 48.15
N HIS A 167 36.19 -56.35 48.14
CA HIS A 167 37.61 -56.14 48.43
C HIS A 167 37.99 -56.59 49.84
N VAL A 168 37.18 -56.26 50.84
CA VAL A 168 37.40 -56.72 52.22
C VAL A 168 37.36 -58.25 52.29
N LEU A 169 36.37 -58.88 51.64
CA LEU A 169 36.23 -60.34 51.61
C LEU A 169 37.43 -61.00 50.93
N LEU A 170 37.90 -60.46 49.80
CA LEU A 170 39.11 -60.92 49.11
C LEU A 170 40.36 -60.76 49.99
N ALA A 171 40.50 -59.64 50.70
CA ALA A 171 41.61 -59.42 51.61
C ALA A 171 41.58 -60.42 52.78
N SER A 172 40.40 -60.70 53.37
CA SER A 172 40.25 -61.71 54.42
C SER A 172 40.50 -63.13 53.92
N ILE A 173 40.09 -63.46 52.68
CA ILE A 173 40.45 -64.75 52.06
C ILE A 173 41.97 -64.85 51.94
N HIS A 174 42.63 -63.80 51.44
CA HIS A 174 44.08 -63.80 51.31
C HIS A 174 44.80 -63.89 52.67
N GLU A 175 44.27 -63.23 53.70
CA GLU A 175 44.78 -63.32 55.07
C GLU A 175 44.62 -64.72 55.64
N ILE A 176 43.50 -65.41 55.35
CA ILE A 176 43.30 -66.82 55.71
C ILE A 176 44.23 -67.74 54.91
N GLU A 177 44.46 -67.48 53.62
CA GLU A 177 45.45 -68.23 52.82
C GLU A 177 46.85 -68.10 53.41
N VAL A 178 47.22 -66.90 53.87
CA VAL A 178 48.50 -66.65 54.55
C VAL A 178 48.56 -67.38 55.89
N LEU A 179 47.50 -67.31 56.72
CA LEU A 179 47.45 -68.02 58.00
C LEU A 179 47.48 -69.55 57.83
N LEU A 180 46.81 -70.09 56.81
CA LEU A 180 46.88 -71.52 56.49
C LEU A 180 48.27 -71.93 56.00
N ALA A 181 48.94 -71.07 55.23
CA ALA A 181 50.33 -71.30 54.84
C ALA A 181 51.29 -71.22 56.05
N GLU A 182 50.97 -70.43 57.07
CA GLU A 182 51.70 -70.36 58.34
C GLU A 182 51.40 -71.57 59.26
N ASP A 183 50.16 -72.06 59.32
CA ASP A 183 49.79 -73.25 60.11
C ASP A 183 50.35 -74.55 59.51
N ASP A 184 50.40 -74.68 58.17
CA ASP A 184 51.09 -75.79 57.48
C ASP A 184 52.61 -75.82 57.78
N SER A 185 53.18 -74.71 58.27
CA SER A 185 54.58 -74.66 58.72
C SER A 185 54.78 -75.03 60.20
N SER A 186 53.69 -75.17 60.97
CA SER A 186 53.73 -75.52 62.41
C SER A 186 53.52 -77.00 62.71
N PHE A 187 53.22 -77.82 61.69
CA PHE A 187 52.94 -79.26 61.81
C PHE A 187 54.12 -80.18 61.43
N ASP A 188 55.36 -79.70 61.52
CA ASP A 188 56.55 -80.56 61.41
C ASP A 188 57.43 -80.54 62.69
N LEU A 189 57.13 -81.52 63.56
CA LEU A 189 58.07 -82.40 64.29
C LEU A 189 58.90 -81.88 65.50
N ASP A 190 58.39 -82.15 66.72
CA ASP A 190 59.14 -82.85 67.80
C ASP A 190 58.46 -84.24 67.88
N ASP A 191 59.05 -85.44 68.02
CA ASP A 191 60.32 -85.98 68.49
C ASP A 191 60.41 -87.41 67.89
N LEU A 192 61.61 -88.00 67.68
CA LEU A 192 61.91 -89.44 67.90
C LEU A 192 63.38 -89.79 67.55
N ASP A 193 64.10 -90.23 68.59
CA ASP A 193 65.17 -91.24 68.67
C ASP A 193 66.63 -90.94 68.22
N ASP A 194 67.39 -90.41 69.17
CA ASP A 194 68.58 -91.00 69.83
C ASP A 194 69.43 -92.14 69.17
N VAL A 195 70.77 -91.92 69.20
CA VAL A 195 71.90 -92.89 69.38
C VAL A 195 72.31 -93.70 68.13
N GLU A 196 73.52 -93.64 67.54
CA GLU A 196 74.91 -93.92 68.00
C GLU A 196 75.82 -93.75 66.73
N MET A 197 77.03 -93.18 66.66
CA MET A 197 78.35 -93.65 67.13
C MET A 197 79.42 -92.69 66.56
N LEU A 198 80.33 -92.21 67.42
CA LEU A 198 81.67 -91.70 67.07
C LEU A 198 82.54 -92.84 66.44
N PRO A 199 83.64 -92.59 65.68
CA PRO A 199 84.80 -91.85 66.21
C PRO A 199 85.77 -91.12 65.24
N ALA A 200 86.59 -90.27 65.88
CA ALA A 200 88.02 -89.96 65.65
C ALA A 200 88.51 -89.45 64.27
N MET A 201 88.94 -88.17 64.23
CA MET A 201 90.30 -87.73 64.61
C MET A 201 90.27 -86.28 65.10
#